data_AF-A0A7Y3URL3-F1
#
_entry.id   AF-A0A7Y3URL3-F1
#
_cell.length_a   1.000
_cell.length_b   1.000
_cell.length_c   1.000
_cell.angle_alpha   90.00
_cell.angle_beta   90.00
_cell.angle_gamma   90.00
#
_symmetry.space_group_name_H-M   'P 1'
#
loop_
_entity.id
_entity.type
_entity.pdbx_description
1 polymer ?
#
loop_
_entity_poly.entity_id
_entity_poly.type
_entity_poly.pdbx_seq_one_letter_code
_entity_poly.pdbx_strand_id
1 'polypeptide(L)'
;MIEVIEDIIGKNEAGLVCHPYKYLRGEKKGFFSYTFENDNKTFKAVTEDDLRKMIEAGMFNDRGRIFMLPAGSVTVKYNGALRVTRYKGELLPIRAL
;
A
#
# COMPACT_ATOMS: atom_id res chain seq x y z
N MET A 1 -7.85 -11.04 12.84
CA MET A 1 -7.90 -10.95 11.37
C MET A 1 -7.07 -9.76 10.94
N ILE A 2 -6.28 -9.86 9.87
CA ILE A 2 -5.50 -8.72 9.38
C ILE A 2 -6.46 -7.81 8.63
N GLU A 3 -6.58 -6.55 9.07
CA GLU A 3 -7.38 -5.55 8.35
C GLU A 3 -6.62 -5.08 7.12
N VAL A 4 -7.27 -5.15 5.96
CA VAL A 4 -6.73 -4.78 4.66
C VAL A 4 -7.69 -3.87 3.89
N ILE A 5 -7.17 -3.14 2.91
CA ILE A 5 -7.97 -2.36 1.95
C ILE A 5 -7.95 -3.07 0.59
N GLU A 6 -9.03 -3.79 0.27
CA GLU A 6 -9.05 -4.67 -0.90
C GLU A 6 -9.13 -3.93 -2.24
N ASP A 7 -9.68 -2.71 -2.25
CA ASP A 7 -9.84 -1.90 -3.45
C ASP A 7 -8.60 -1.07 -3.80
N ILE A 8 -7.53 -1.12 -3.00
CA ILE A 8 -6.19 -0.62 -3.33
C ILE A 8 -5.30 -1.82 -3.64
N ILE A 9 -4.76 -1.88 -4.86
CA ILE A 9 -4.07 -3.07 -5.36
C ILE A 9 -2.66 -2.73 -5.82
N GLY A 10 -1.69 -3.47 -5.28
CA GLY A 10 -0.35 -3.62 -5.85
C GLY A 10 -0.11 -5.04 -6.35
N LYS A 11 1.01 -5.27 -7.03
CA LYS A 11 1.51 -6.60 -7.37
C LYS A 11 2.94 -6.77 -6.88
N ASN A 12 3.23 -7.92 -6.30
CA ASN A 12 4.61 -8.28 -5.95
C ASN A 12 5.34 -8.88 -7.17
N GLU A 13 6.63 -9.22 -6.99
CA GLU A 13 7.47 -9.80 -8.04
C GLU A 13 6.96 -11.15 -8.57
N ALA A 14 6.21 -11.90 -7.76
CA ALA A 14 5.55 -13.14 -8.16
C ALA A 14 4.22 -12.91 -8.92
N GLY A 15 3.83 -11.65 -9.17
CA GLY A 15 2.58 -11.29 -9.84
C GLY A 15 1.33 -11.43 -8.99
N LEU A 16 1.47 -11.72 -7.69
CA LEU A 16 0.34 -11.87 -6.77
C LEU A 16 -0.28 -10.50 -6.47
N VAL A 17 -1.62 -10.48 -6.39
CA VAL A 17 -2.38 -9.30 -5.95
C VAL A 17 -2.13 -9.08 -4.46
N CYS A 18 -1.78 -7.84 -4.11
CA CYS A 18 -1.50 -7.44 -2.74
C CYS A 18 -2.34 -6.23 -2.34
N HIS A 19 -2.69 -6.16 -1.05
CA HIS A 19 -3.52 -5.10 -0.46
C HIS A 19 -2.81 -4.42 0.70
N PRO A 20 -2.94 -3.09 0.88
CA PRO A 20 -2.49 -2.40 2.08
C PRO A 20 -3.08 -3.04 3.33
N TYR A 21 -2.30 -3.11 4.41
CA TYR A 21 -2.76 -3.65 5.69
C TYR A 21 -2.50 -2.68 6.85
N LYS A 22 -3.35 -2.74 7.88
CA LYS A 22 -3.11 -1.99 9.12
C LYS A 22 -2.06 -2.68 9.96
N TYR A 23 -1.09 -1.91 10.46
CA TYR A 23 -0.07 -2.44 11.35
C TYR A 23 -0.69 -2.97 12.64
N LEU A 24 -0.21 -4.13 13.09
CA LEU A 24 -0.74 -4.83 14.26
C LEU A 24 -0.05 -4.43 15.57
N ARG A 25 1.12 -3.79 15.50
CA ARG A 25 1.99 -3.46 16.64
C ARG A 25 2.85 -2.22 16.40
N GLY A 26 3.43 -1.70 17.48
CA GLY A 26 4.30 -0.52 17.47
C GLY A 26 3.54 0.80 17.32
N GLU A 27 4.27 1.89 17.12
CA GLU A 27 3.72 3.26 17.03
C GLU A 27 2.74 3.45 15.86
N LYS A 28 2.82 2.60 14.84
CA LYS A 28 1.93 2.62 13.66
C LYS A 28 0.71 1.73 13.81
N LYS A 29 0.47 1.11 14.98
CA LYS A 29 -0.66 0.19 15.18
C LYS A 29 -1.98 0.87 14.79
N GLY A 30 -2.78 0.21 13.96
CA GLY A 30 -4.05 0.73 13.44
C GLY A 30 -3.95 1.62 12.20
N PHE A 31 -2.73 1.93 11.74
CA PHE A 31 -2.48 2.74 10.55
C PHE A 31 -1.89 1.92 9.40
N PHE A 32 -2.00 2.44 8.19
CA PHE A 32 -1.26 1.98 7.02
C PHE A 32 0.11 2.68 6.97
N SER A 33 1.05 2.13 6.20
CA SER A 33 2.42 2.65 6.13
C SER A 33 2.82 2.87 4.67
N TYR A 34 3.22 4.09 4.34
CA TYR A 34 3.59 4.49 2.98
C TYR A 34 4.87 5.32 2.97
N THR A 35 5.52 5.45 1.82
CA THR A 35 6.56 6.45 1.55
C THR A 35 6.46 6.93 0.12
N PHE A 36 6.87 8.17 -0.15
CA PHE A 36 7.10 8.68 -1.51
C PHE A 36 8.58 8.58 -1.94
N GLU A 37 9.45 8.21 -1.01
CA GLU A 37 10.87 8.10 -1.23
C GLU A 37 11.29 6.65 -1.56
N ASN A 38 12.39 6.53 -2.28
CA ASN A 38 12.95 5.22 -2.63
C ASN A 38 13.92 4.71 -1.54
N ASP A 39 13.45 4.66 -0.29
CA ASP A 39 14.24 4.18 0.86
C ASP A 39 13.42 3.29 1.81
N ASN A 40 14.07 2.76 2.85
CA ASN A 40 13.45 1.89 3.86
C ASN A 40 13.23 2.56 5.23
N LYS A 41 13.42 3.88 5.34
CA LYS A 41 13.47 4.64 6.60
C LYS A 41 12.37 5.69 6.73
N THR A 42 11.87 6.23 5.62
CA THR A 42 10.96 7.39 5.60
C THR A 42 9.47 7.02 5.61
N PHE A 43 9.14 5.78 5.95
CA PHE A 43 7.76 5.33 5.98
C PHE A 43 6.93 6.06 7.04
N LYS A 44 5.78 6.60 6.65
CA LYS A 44 4.85 7.35 7.51
C LYS A 44 3.58 6.55 7.76
N ALA A 45 2.99 6.72 8.94
CA ALA A 45 1.65 6.22 9.25
C ALA A 45 0.59 7.06 8.53
N VAL A 46 -0.51 6.44 8.11
CA VAL A 46 -1.64 7.12 7.47
C VAL A 46 -2.95 6.40 7.78
N THR A 47 -4.03 7.17 7.91
CA THR A 47 -5.39 6.63 8.04
C THR A 47 -5.86 6.06 6.71
N GLU A 48 -6.94 5.27 6.72
CA GLU A 48 -7.55 4.81 5.47
C GLU A 48 -8.04 5.98 4.61
N ASP A 49 -8.79 6.91 5.22
CA ASP A 49 -9.38 8.06 4.52
C ASP A 49 -8.31 8.93 3.86
N ASP A 50 -7.22 9.23 4.56
CA ASP A 50 -6.17 10.07 4.00
C ASP A 50 -5.35 9.33 2.95
N LEU A 51 -5.16 8.02 3.09
CA LEU A 51 -4.52 7.22 2.05
C LEU A 51 -5.33 7.23 0.75
N ARG A 52 -6.65 7.09 0.86
CA ARG A 52 -7.58 7.19 -0.27
C ARG A 52 -7.49 8.55 -0.95
N LYS A 53 -7.55 9.64 -0.17
CA LYS A 53 -7.38 11.01 -0.69
C LYS A 53 -6.05 11.20 -1.42
N MET A 54 -4.95 10.65 -0.90
CA MET A 54 -3.63 10.73 -1.56
C MET A 54 -3.61 9.99 -2.91
N ILE A 55 -4.25 8.82 -3.00
CA ILE A 55 -4.38 8.07 -4.26
C ILE A 55 -5.25 8.84 -5.25
N GLU A 56 -6.39 9.35 -4.81
CA GLU A 56 -7.32 10.14 -5.65
C GLU A 56 -6.69 11.45 -6.14
N ALA A 57 -5.83 12.07 -5.33
CA ALA A 57 -5.03 13.24 -5.71
C ALA A 57 -3.86 12.89 -6.65
N GLY A 58 -3.66 11.61 -6.99
CA GLY A 58 -2.63 11.17 -7.93
C GLY A 58 -1.21 11.16 -7.36
N MET A 59 -1.04 11.25 -6.04
CA MET A 59 0.29 11.32 -5.41
C MET A 59 1.13 10.05 -5.64
N PHE A 60 0.49 8.92 -5.94
CA PHE A 60 1.13 7.63 -6.22
C PHE A 60 1.38 7.35 -7.72
N ASN A 61 0.97 8.26 -8.61
CA ASN A 61 1.08 8.06 -10.06
C ASN A 61 2.54 8.03 -10.53
N ASP A 62 3.37 8.92 -9.98
CA ASP A 62 4.77 9.05 -10.39
C ASP A 62 5.69 8.20 -9.50
N ARG A 63 5.46 8.20 -8.18
CA ARG A 63 6.33 7.55 -7.19
C ARG A 63 5.55 7.06 -5.98
N GLY A 64 6.25 6.37 -5.09
CA GLY A 64 5.74 5.97 -3.79
C GLY A 64 5.28 4.53 -3.69
N ARG A 65 5.31 4.04 -2.46
CA ARG A 65 5.07 2.64 -2.11
C ARG A 65 4.28 2.56 -0.82
N ILE A 66 3.45 1.53 -0.71
CA ILE A 66 2.65 1.22 0.48
C ILE A 66 3.01 -0.19 0.93
N PHE A 67 3.08 -0.42 2.25
CA PHE A 67 3.20 -1.77 2.78
C PHE A 67 1.92 -2.56 2.53
N MET A 68 2.05 -3.65 1.79
CA MET A 68 0.96 -4.51 1.36
C MET A 68 1.25 -5.99 1.65
N LEU A 69 0.20 -6.80 1.65
CA LEU A 69 0.24 -8.25 1.80
C LEU A 69 -0.45 -8.94 0.63
N PRO A 70 0.01 -10.13 0.20
CA PRO A 70 -0.75 -10.95 -0.75
C PRO A 70 -2.18 -11.20 -0.28
N ALA A 71 -3.14 -11.18 -1.21
CA ALA A 71 -4.53 -11.49 -0.93
C ALA A 71 -4.69 -12.83 -0.19
N GLY A 72 -5.58 -12.87 0.81
CA GLY A 72 -5.79 -14.06 1.65
C GLY A 72 -4.70 -14.32 2.71
N SER A 73 -3.71 -13.44 2.86
CA SER A 73 -2.68 -13.60 3.89
C SER A 73 -3.26 -13.58 5.30
N VAL A 74 -2.94 -14.59 6.09
CA VAL A 74 -3.27 -14.67 7.53
C VAL A 74 -2.12 -14.21 8.44
N THR A 75 -0.96 -13.90 7.87
CA THR A 75 0.22 -13.40 8.60
C THR A 75 0.85 -12.21 7.86
N VAL A 76 1.68 -11.44 8.56
CA VAL A 76 2.40 -10.29 7.97
C VAL A 76 3.81 -10.63 7.44
N LYS A 77 4.19 -11.92 7.40
CA LYS A 77 5.57 -12.36 7.12
C LYS A 77 6.05 -12.02 5.70
N TYR A 78 5.13 -11.96 4.75
CA TYR A 78 5.42 -11.73 3.32
C TYR A 78 4.99 -10.33 2.87
N ASN A 79 5.02 -9.36 3.79
CA ASN A 79 4.71 -7.98 3.43
C ASN A 79 5.81 -7.38 2.55
N GLY A 80 5.41 -6.42 1.73
CA GLY A 80 6.35 -5.65 0.90
C GLY A 80 5.85 -4.24 0.67
N ALA A 81 6.78 -3.31 0.49
CA ALA A 81 6.45 -1.95 0.06
C ALA A 81 6.28 -1.92 -1.46
N LEU A 82 5.03 -1.85 -1.94
CA LEU A 82 4.67 -1.99 -3.34
C LEU A 82 4.06 -0.72 -3.90
N ARG A 83 4.21 -0.50 -5.21
CA ARG A 83 3.45 0.54 -5.92
C ARG A 83 1.97 0.17 -5.97
N VAL A 84 1.11 1.17 -5.86
CA VAL A 84 -0.31 1.01 -6.19
C VAL A 84 -0.44 1.00 -7.70
N THR A 85 -1.14 -0.01 -8.21
CA THR A 85 -1.36 -0.21 -9.64
C THR A 85 -2.83 -0.05 -10.02
N ARG A 86 -3.75 -0.36 -9.10
CA ARG A 86 -5.19 -0.14 -9.27
C ARG A 86 -5.83 0.43 -8.03
N TYR A 87 -6.89 1.19 -8.24
CA TYR A 87 -7.78 1.69 -7.20
C TYR A 87 -9.23 1.60 -7.66
N LYS A 88 -10.11 1.00 -6.83
CA LYS A 88 -11.54 0.79 -7.15
C LYS A 88 -11.76 0.09 -8.51
N GLY A 89 -10.89 -0.86 -8.85
CA GLY A 89 -10.94 -1.61 -10.11
C GLY A 89 -10.20 -0.95 -11.28
N GLU A 90 -9.97 0.35 -11.22
CA GLU A 90 -9.34 1.13 -12.30
C GLU A 90 -7.82 1.09 -12.23
N LEU A 91 -7.16 1.07 -13.38
CA LEU A 91 -5.70 1.26 -13.46
C LEU A 91 -5.35 2.70 -13.10
N LEU A 92 -4.37 2.87 -12.20
CA LEU A 92 -3.82 4.20 -11.96
C LEU A 92 -3.00 4.63 -13.18
N PRO A 93 -2.98 5.94 -13.52
CA PRO A 93 -2.18 6.48 -14.63
C PRO A 93 -0.70 6.57 -14.22
N ILE A 94 -0.09 5.40 -14.00
CA ILE A 94 1.30 5.26 -13.53
C ILE A 94 2.24 5.82 -14.60
N ARG A 95 3.07 6.79 -14.21
CA ARG A 95 4.12 7.31 -15.09
C ARG A 95 5.40 6.51 -14.89
N ALA A 96 6.08 6.22 -15.99
CA ALA A 96 7.40 5.61 -15.95
C ALA A 96 8.38 6.57 -15.24
N LEU A 97 9.22 6.00 -14.37
CA LEU A 97 10.36 6.69 -13.76
C LEU A 97 11.51 6.77 -14.76
#